data_AF-A0A2A3AZ64-F1
#
_entry.id   AF-A0A2A3AZ64-F1
#
_cell.length_a   1.000
_cell.length_b   1.000
_cell.length_c   1.000
_cell.angle_alpha   90.00
_cell.angle_beta   90.00
_cell.angle_gamma   90.00
#
_symmetry.space_group_name_H-M   'P 1'
#
loop_
_entity.id
_entity.type
_entity.pdbx_description
1 polymer ?
#
loop_
_entity_poly.entity_id
_entity_poly.type
_entity_poly.pdbx_seq_one_letter_code
_entity_poly.pdbx_strand_id
1 'polypeptide(L)' 'MTARLLRFADLAERGIVRNWPQLRRLVEKNGFPPGRMLGENSRFWTEIEIDEWLAARPLAGHREEAA' A
#
# COMPACT_ATOMS: atom_id res chain seq x y z
N MET A 1 12.97 -11.06 -11.99
CA MET A 1 12.50 -10.14 -10.92
C MET A 1 11.17 -10.67 -10.42
N THR A 2 11.14 -11.16 -9.18
CA THR A 2 9.99 -11.91 -8.65
C THR A 2 8.96 -10.93 -8.11
N ALA A 3 7.88 -10.69 -8.85
CA ALA A 3 6.80 -9.81 -8.40
C ALA A 3 6.07 -10.47 -7.22
N ARG A 4 6.44 -10.07 -5.99
CA ARG A 4 5.78 -10.58 -4.78
C ARG A 4 4.40 -9.94 -4.68
N LEU A 5 3.39 -10.79 -4.52
CA LEU A 5 2.01 -10.36 -4.30
C LEU A 5 1.77 -10.20 -2.81
N LEU A 6 1.40 -9.00 -2.40
CA LEU A 6 1.01 -8.65 -1.05
C LEU A 6 -0.51 -8.74 -0.93
N ARG A 7 -1.01 -9.32 0.16
CA ARG A 7 -2.42 -9.29 0.51
C ARG A 7 -2.71 -8.14 1.46
N PHE A 8 -3.98 -7.95 1.79
CA PHE A 8 -4.40 -6.99 2.81
C PHE A 8 -3.68 -7.23 4.15
N ALA A 9 -3.49 -8.49 4.53
CA ALA A 9 -2.76 -8.87 5.73
C ALA A 9 -1.29 -8.38 5.70
N ASP A 10 -0.59 -8.57 4.58
CA ASP A 10 0.79 -8.10 4.43
C ASP A 10 0.89 -6.57 4.47
N LEU A 11 -0.06 -5.86 3.85
CA LEU A 11 -0.12 -4.39 3.92
C LEU A 11 -0.40 -3.91 5.35
N ALA A 12 -1.19 -4.68 6.11
CA ALA A 12 -1.50 -4.38 7.49
C ALA A 12 -0.32 -4.62 8.43
N GLU A 13 0.41 -5.70 8.22
CA GLU A 13 1.64 -6.02 8.95
C GLU A 13 2.73 -4.96 8.71
N ARG A 14 2.83 -4.45 7.47
CA ARG A 14 3.74 -3.35 7.11
C ARG A 14 3.29 -1.97 7.63
N GLY A 15 2.11 -1.87 8.26
CA GLY A 15 1.59 -0.61 8.79
C GLY A 15 1.12 0.40 7.74
N ILE A 16 1.03 0.00 6.47
CA ILE A 16 0.59 0.85 5.35
C ILE A 16 -0.93 1.10 5.46
N VAL A 17 -1.67 0.04 5.80
CA VAL A 17 -3.10 0.09 6.07
C VAL A 17 -3.38 -0.55 7.42
N ARG A 18 -4.45 -0.16 8.10
CA ARG A 18 -4.87 -0.79 9.37
C ARG A 18 -6.24 -1.43 9.26
N ASN A 19 -7.09 -0.89 8.38
CA ASN A 19 -8.46 -1.34 8.24
C ASN A 19 -9.01 -0.99 6.84
N TRP A 20 -10.02 -1.75 6.39
CA TRP A 20 -10.68 -1.57 5.11
C TRP A 20 -11.19 -0.13 4.84
N PRO A 21 -11.74 0.60 5.82
CA PRO A 21 -12.15 1.99 5.62
C PRO A 21 -10.97 2.92 5.34
N GLN A 22 -9.82 2.73 5.99
CA GLN A 22 -8.61 3.50 5.69
C GLN A 22 -8.10 3.18 4.29
N LEU A 23 -8.10 1.90 3.89
CA LEU A 23 -7.75 1.52 2.52
C LEU A 23 -8.65 2.24 1.51
N ARG A 24 -9.97 2.25 1.71
CA ARG A 24 -10.89 3.00 0.84
C ARG A 24 -10.54 4.48 0.75
N ARG A 25 -10.30 5.13 1.90
CA ARG A 25 -9.90 6.55 1.93
C ARG A 25 -8.57 6.80 1.25
N LEU A 26 -7.63 5.88 1.35
CA LEU A 26 -6.33 5.95 0.67
C LEU A 26 -6.51 5.85 -0.85
N VAL A 27 -7.37 4.95 -1.32
CA VAL A 27 -7.70 4.83 -2.75
C VAL A 27 -8.41 6.09 -3.24
N GLU A 28 -9.42 6.58 -2.51
CA GLU A 28 -10.23 7.75 -2.90
C GLU A 28 -9.47 9.08 -2.79
N LYS A 29 -8.68 9.29 -1.74
CA LYS A 29 -8.02 10.59 -1.46
C LYS A 29 -6.55 10.65 -1.85
N ASN A 30 -5.87 9.52 -1.89
CA ASN A 30 -4.41 9.47 -2.06
C ASN A 30 -3.99 8.65 -3.29
N GLY A 31 -4.95 8.25 -4.12
CA GLY A 31 -4.68 7.44 -5.31
C GLY A 31 -4.00 6.11 -5.00
N PHE A 32 -4.21 5.56 -3.81
CA PHE A 32 -3.63 4.26 -3.46
C PHE A 32 -4.13 3.19 -4.45
N PRO A 33 -3.27 2.24 -4.86
CA PRO A 33 -3.67 1.22 -5.82
C PRO A 33 -4.88 0.42 -5.28
N PRO A 34 -5.97 0.28 -6.06
CA PRO A 34 -7.18 -0.40 -5.61
C PRO A 34 -6.99 -1.91 -5.36
N GLY A 35 -5.84 -2.47 -5.77
CA GLY A 35 -5.52 -3.89 -5.71
C GLY A 35 -6.18 -4.66 -6.85
N ARG A 36 -5.47 -5.66 -7.37
CA ARG A 36 -5.97 -6.57 -8.40
C ARG A 36 -6.68 -7.75 -7.72
N MET A 37 -7.83 -8.11 -8.27
CA MET A 37 -8.56 -9.29 -7.82
C MET A 37 -7.97 -10.51 -8.54
N LEU A 38 -7.12 -11.26 -7.84
CA LEU A 38 -6.41 -12.42 -8.38
C LEU A 38 -6.98 -13.76 -7.90
N GLY A 39 -7.93 -13.73 -6.95
CA GLY A 39 -8.61 -14.93 -6.46
C GLY A 39 -10.00 -14.62 -5.90
N GLU A 40 -10.70 -15.67 -5.47
CA GLU A 40 -12.07 -15.64 -4.94
C GLU A 40 -12.18 -14.63 -3.78
N ASN A 41 -12.62 -13.41 -4.10
CA ASN A 41 -12.75 -12.25 -3.20
C ASN A 41 -11.47 -11.72 -2.53
N SER A 42 -10.27 -12.15 -2.96
CA SER A 42 -9.02 -11.65 -2.39
C SER A 42 -8.38 -10.60 -3.30
N ARG A 43 -8.11 -9.42 -2.71
CA ARG A 43 -7.34 -8.35 -3.36
C ARG A 43 -5.86 -8.52 -3.07
N PHE A 44 -5.07 -8.36 -4.13
CA PHE A 44 -3.63 -8.47 -4.11
C PHE A 44 -3.01 -7.21 -4.71
N TRP A 45 -1.86 -6.86 -4.19
CA TRP A 45 -1.04 -5.75 -4.66
C TRP A 45 0.33 -6.29 -5.03
N THR A 46 0.95 -5.75 -6.06
CA THR A 46 2.36 -6.06 -6.29
C THR A 46 3.22 -5.23 -5.36
N GLU A 47 4.32 -5.78 -4.88
CA GLU A 47 5.29 -5.03 -4.08
C GLU A 47 5.78 -3.78 -4.83
N ILE A 48 5.89 -3.86 -6.17
CA ILE A 48 6.27 -2.74 -7.04
C ILE A 48 5.24 -1.61 -6.99
N GLU A 49 3.94 -1.89 -7.17
CA GLU A 49 2.89 -0.86 -7.11
C GLU A 49 2.85 -0.16 -5.75
N ILE A 50 3.16 -0.89 -4.66
CA ILE A 50 3.23 -0.33 -3.32
C ILE A 50 4.49 0.51 -3.14
N ASP A 51 5.63 0.04 -3.61
CA ASP A 51 6.90 0.75 -3.54
C ASP A 51 6.85 2.05 -4.37
N GLU A 52 6.31 1.99 -5.59
CA GLU A 52 6.06 3.16 -6.43
C GLU A 52 5.10 4.14 -5.76
N TRP A 53 4.03 3.67 -5.11
CA TRP A 53 3.13 4.55 -4.38
C TRP A 53 3.80 5.18 -3.15
N LEU A 54 4.62 4.43 -2.42
CA LEU A 54 5.41 4.92 -1.30
C LEU A 54 6.45 5.95 -1.75
N ALA A 55 7.11 5.73 -2.87
CA ALA A 55 8.09 6.63 -3.48
C ALA A 55 7.43 7.88 -4.08
N ALA A 56 6.24 7.74 -4.67
CA ALA A 56 5.48 8.85 -5.25
C ALA A 56 4.90 9.80 -4.19
N ARG A 57 4.71 9.33 -2.96
CA ARG A 57 4.40 10.22 -1.83
C ARG A 57 5.70 10.92 -1.41
N PRO A 58 5.80 12.27 -1.50
CA PRO A 58 6.81 12.96 -0.73
C PRO A 58 6.49 12.67 0.73
N LEU A 59 7.41 11.99 1.42
CA LEU A 59 7.31 11.69 2.84
C LEU A 59 7.13 13.00 3.64
N ALA A 60 5.89 13.45 3.81
CA ALA A 60 5.49 14.25 4.97
C ALA A 60 5.47 13.28 6.17
N GLY A 61 6.65 12.84 6.57
CA GLY A 61 6.80 11.73 7.51
C GLY A 61 8.18 11.09 7.60
N HIS A 62 9.18 11.49 6.80
CA HIS A 62 10.53 11.39 7.34
C HIS A 62 10.63 12.56 8.32
N ARG A 63 10.27 12.30 9.57
CA ARG A 63 10.96 12.97 10.67
C ARG A 63 12.41 12.49 10.53
N GLU A 64 13.16 13.12 9.62
CA GLU A 64 14.62 13.18 9.76
C GLU A 64 14.82 14.03 11.01
N GLU A 65 14.81 13.36 12.16
CA GLU A 65 15.76 13.72 13.20
C GLU A 65 17.15 13.44 12.63
N ALA A 66 17.62 14.38 11.82
CA ALA A 66 19.01 14.47 11.43
C ALA A 66 19.42 15.94 11.59
N ALA A 67 20.39 16.12 12.48
CA ALA A 67 21.16 17.32 12.82
C ALA A 67 20.52 18.33 13.78
#